data_AF-A0A1X2LIB5-F1
#
_entry.id   AF-A0A1X2LIB5-F1
#
_cell.length_a   1.000
_cell.length_b   1.000
_cell.length_c   1.000
_cell.angle_alpha   90.00
_cell.angle_beta   90.00
_cell.angle_gamma   90.00
#
_symmetry.space_group_name_H-M   'P 1'
#
loop_
_entity.id
_entity.type
_entity.pdbx_description
1 polymer ?
#
loop_
_entity_poly.entity_id
_entity_poly.type
_entity_poly.pdbx_seq_one_letter_code
_entity_poly.pdbx_strand_id
1 'polypeptide(L)'
;MPASQPTPAPQYYQGGGWGGTPPSTPLPPQPGGPTPWSQTPPPRKANPWPIVAGAAAVVLVLVLGAIGIWIATQPHDGPPKGGTTTSAVAPTTKPTTSAPGTTTPTTTTPAGDPQSRLISLLPSGYPAGTCTPTTPKPGSIWVNSVAMVDCGQNTNQGGPSRAIYGLFANPDKLKQAFDDDIAAVDLMNCPGEGPSPDGWHYNQTPEVTAGMIACGTYKNHPNVIWSNEAKLMLSDIFGDPATLEDLHNWWAKYG
;
A
#
# COMPACT_ATOMS: atom_id res chain seq x y z
N MET A 1 63.24 -29.11 -11.42
CA MET A 1 62.51 -28.17 -10.54
C MET A 1 61.59 -29.00 -9.64
N PRO A 2 61.44 -28.64 -8.36
CA PRO A 2 61.45 -29.60 -7.25
C PRO A 2 60.09 -30.19 -6.89
N ALA A 3 60.13 -31.41 -6.33
CA ALA A 3 59.00 -32.21 -5.89
C ALA A 3 58.56 -31.85 -4.46
N SER A 4 57.25 -31.83 -4.26
CA SER A 4 56.53 -31.44 -3.03
C SER A 4 56.64 -32.48 -1.91
N GLN A 5 56.80 -32.01 -0.68
CA GLN A 5 56.80 -32.81 0.55
C GLN A 5 55.39 -33.33 0.92
N PRO A 6 55.28 -34.49 1.62
CA PRO A 6 54.03 -34.95 2.22
C PRO A 6 53.81 -34.45 3.66
N THR A 7 52.55 -34.14 3.97
CA THR A 7 52.02 -33.69 5.28
C THR A 7 51.76 -34.87 6.23
N PRO A 8 52.05 -34.78 7.54
CA PRO A 8 51.66 -35.79 8.53
C PRO A 8 50.26 -35.55 9.13
N ALA A 9 49.50 -36.63 9.32
CA ALA A 9 48.19 -36.69 9.99
C ALA A 9 48.32 -36.81 11.53
N PRO A 10 47.28 -36.45 12.32
CA PRO A 10 47.39 -36.27 13.77
C PRO A 10 47.36 -37.58 14.56
N GLN A 11 48.17 -37.63 15.63
CA GLN A 11 48.23 -38.72 16.59
C GLN A 11 47.19 -38.53 17.71
N TYR A 12 46.35 -39.54 17.91
CA TYR A 12 45.48 -39.70 19.07
C TYR A 12 46.30 -40.19 20.29
N TYR A 13 46.08 -39.62 21.47
CA TYR A 13 46.46 -40.18 22.77
C TYR A 13 45.29 -39.96 23.73
N GLN A 14 44.45 -40.96 24.02
CA GLN A 14 44.58 -41.99 25.07
C GLN A 14 44.81 -41.41 26.47
N GLY A 15 43.79 -41.57 27.32
CA GLY A 15 43.76 -41.13 28.70
C GLY A 15 44.32 -42.16 29.68
N GLY A 16 44.47 -41.72 30.93
CA GLY A 16 44.85 -42.54 32.08
C GLY A 16 45.41 -41.66 33.19
N GLY A 17 44.65 -41.50 34.28
CA GLY A 17 45.06 -40.72 35.46
C GLY A 17 46.11 -41.42 36.31
N TRP A 18 46.65 -40.71 37.30
CA TRP A 18 46.93 -41.13 38.70
C TRP A 18 47.73 -40.01 39.41
N GLY A 19 47.18 -39.52 40.53
CA GLY A 19 47.91 -39.12 41.74
C GLY A 19 48.93 -37.98 41.70
N GLY A 20 48.66 -36.91 42.47
CA GLY A 20 49.70 -36.02 42.99
C GLY A 20 49.25 -34.57 43.18
N THR A 21 48.84 -34.21 44.39
CA THR A 21 48.68 -32.81 44.83
C THR A 21 50.05 -32.15 45.07
N PRO A 22 50.23 -30.88 44.68
CA PRO A 22 51.21 -29.99 45.31
C PRO A 22 50.53 -28.85 46.12
N PRO A 23 51.26 -28.21 47.05
CA PRO A 23 50.71 -27.52 48.21
C PRO A 23 50.13 -26.13 47.92
N SER A 24 49.12 -25.79 48.72
CA SER A 24 48.36 -24.55 48.73
C SER A 24 49.19 -23.32 49.15
N THR A 25 49.31 -22.35 48.26
CA THR A 25 49.60 -20.94 48.59
C THR A 25 48.29 -20.21 48.92
N PRO A 26 48.15 -19.49 50.05
CA PRO A 26 46.94 -18.73 50.35
C PRO A 26 46.85 -17.44 49.50
N LEU A 27 45.77 -17.29 48.72
CA LEU A 27 45.42 -16.03 48.04
C LEU A 27 44.75 -15.05 49.04
N PRO A 28 44.92 -13.72 48.85
CA PRO A 28 44.24 -12.70 49.65
C PRO A 28 42.72 -12.64 49.37
N PRO A 29 41.89 -12.21 50.34
CA PRO A 29 40.44 -12.20 50.19
C PRO A 29 39.98 -11.15 49.16
N GLN A 30 39.22 -11.61 48.16
CA GLN A 30 38.59 -10.77 47.14
C GLN A 30 37.27 -10.18 47.69
N PRO A 31 36.97 -8.88 47.49
CA PRO A 31 35.71 -8.28 47.92
C PRO A 31 34.50 -8.91 47.22
N GLY A 32 33.47 -9.26 47.99
CA GLY A 32 32.25 -9.90 47.51
C GLY A 32 31.48 -9.04 46.51
N GLY A 33 31.15 -9.61 45.35
CA GLY A 33 30.21 -9.01 44.40
C GLY A 33 28.76 -9.07 44.90
N PRO A 34 27.88 -8.19 44.42
CA PRO A 34 26.50 -8.12 44.86
C PRO A 34 25.68 -9.37 44.44
N THR A 35 24.79 -9.78 45.35
CA THR A 35 23.88 -10.94 45.23
C THR A 35 22.82 -10.77 44.12
N PRO A 36 22.36 -11.85 43.47
CA PRO A 36 21.55 -11.80 42.24
C PRO A 36 20.03 -11.50 42.42
N TRP A 37 19.59 -11.01 43.58
CA TRP A 37 18.16 -11.00 43.95
C TRP A 37 17.42 -9.67 43.73
N SER A 38 17.94 -8.77 42.90
CA SER A 38 17.29 -7.48 42.60
C SER A 38 17.19 -7.22 41.09
N GLN A 39 16.55 -8.13 40.36
CA GLN A 39 16.05 -7.84 39.02
C GLN A 39 14.55 -7.54 39.10
N THR A 40 14.21 -6.25 39.12
CA THR A 40 12.85 -5.78 38.83
C THR A 40 12.52 -6.13 37.37
N PRO A 41 11.40 -6.81 37.06
CA PRO A 41 11.03 -7.08 35.68
C PRO A 41 10.82 -5.77 34.90
N PRO A 42 11.24 -5.66 33.63
CA PRO A 42 10.90 -4.50 32.80
C PRO A 42 9.37 -4.41 32.63
N PRO A 43 8.78 -3.20 32.62
CA PRO A 43 7.34 -3.04 32.43
C PRO A 43 6.94 -3.61 31.06
N ARG A 44 5.99 -4.55 31.07
CA ARG A 44 5.40 -5.11 29.85
C ARG A 44 4.67 -3.99 29.10
N LYS A 45 5.16 -3.64 27.91
CA LYS A 45 4.50 -2.72 26.98
C LYS A 45 3.21 -3.39 26.49
N ALA A 46 2.06 -2.94 26.97
CA ALA A 46 0.77 -3.42 26.50
C ALA A 46 0.53 -2.90 25.07
N ASN A 47 0.24 -3.81 24.13
CA ASN A 47 -0.02 -3.51 22.73
C ASN A 47 -1.50 -3.06 22.59
N PRO A 48 -1.81 -1.85 22.07
CA PRO A 48 -3.18 -1.30 22.04
C PRO A 48 -4.06 -1.88 20.90
N TRP A 49 -3.60 -2.94 20.26
CA TRP A 49 -4.20 -3.52 19.05
C TRP A 49 -5.64 -4.05 19.16
N PRO A 50 -6.23 -4.41 20.32
CA PRO A 50 -7.60 -4.91 20.31
C PRO A 50 -8.69 -3.81 20.32
N ILE A 51 -8.36 -2.53 20.50
CA ILE A 51 -9.39 -1.46 20.55
C ILE A 51 -9.73 -0.90 19.16
N VAL A 52 -8.82 -1.01 18.18
CA VAL A 52 -9.02 -0.45 16.83
C VAL A 52 -9.97 -1.30 15.96
N ALA A 53 -10.18 -2.57 16.31
CA ALA A 53 -11.09 -3.46 15.57
C ALA A 53 -12.58 -3.14 15.78
N GLY A 54 -12.95 -2.43 16.86
CA GLY A 54 -14.35 -2.10 17.18
C GLY A 54 -14.87 -0.83 16.51
N ALA A 55 -14.01 0.16 16.25
CA ALA A 55 -14.42 1.47 15.77
C ALA A 55 -14.71 1.52 14.25
N ALA A 56 -13.98 0.74 13.45
CA ALA A 56 -14.11 0.75 12.00
C ALA A 56 -15.49 0.24 11.50
N ALA A 57 -16.06 -0.76 12.18
CA ALA A 57 -17.36 -1.33 11.79
C ALA A 57 -18.53 -0.36 12.03
N VAL A 58 -18.47 0.43 13.11
CA VAL A 58 -19.53 1.40 13.45
C VAL A 58 -19.55 2.57 12.46
N VAL A 59 -18.37 3.07 12.07
CA VAL A 59 -18.25 4.17 11.12
C VAL A 59 -18.75 3.76 9.72
N LEU A 60 -18.44 2.54 9.27
CA LEU A 60 -18.91 2.05 7.97
C LEU A 60 -20.45 1.96 7.91
N VAL A 61 -21.09 1.50 8.99
CA VAL A 61 -22.55 1.43 9.08
C VAL A 61 -23.18 2.82 9.10
N LEU A 62 -22.57 3.79 9.79
CA LEU A 62 -23.07 5.16 9.83
C LEU A 62 -22.96 5.87 8.47
N VAL A 63 -21.86 5.67 7.74
CA VAL A 63 -21.67 6.25 6.40
C VAL A 63 -22.66 5.65 5.40
N LEU A 64 -22.84 4.33 5.40
CA LEU A 64 -23.83 3.67 4.53
C LEU A 64 -25.27 4.09 4.86
N GLY A 65 -25.59 4.27 6.15
CA GLY A 65 -26.89 4.78 6.59
C GLY A 65 -27.16 6.22 6.12
N ALA A 66 -26.17 7.12 6.24
CA ALA A 66 -26.31 8.50 5.80
C ALA A 66 -26.50 8.63 4.28
N ILE A 67 -25.78 7.83 3.49
CA ILE A 67 -25.92 7.79 2.02
C ILE A 67 -27.31 7.25 1.63
N GLY A 68 -27.80 6.21 2.30
CA GLY A 68 -29.14 5.66 2.05
C GLY A 68 -30.26 6.68 2.30
N ILE A 69 -30.17 7.45 3.39
CA ILE A 69 -31.16 8.48 3.72
C ILE A 69 -31.11 9.62 2.69
N TRP A 70 -29.92 10.08 2.31
CA TRP A 70 -29.77 11.18 1.36
C TRP A 70 -30.35 10.85 -0.03
N ILE A 71 -30.16 9.61 -0.51
CA ILE A 71 -30.74 9.15 -1.79
C ILE A 71 -32.26 9.02 -1.69
N ALA A 72 -32.80 8.58 -0.55
CA ALA A 72 -34.24 8.43 -0.35
C ALA A 72 -34.99 9.77 -0.23
N THR A 73 -34.32 10.84 0.20
CA THR A 73 -34.95 12.15 0.45
C THR A 73 -34.81 13.15 -0.71
N GLN A 74 -34.19 12.78 -1.84
CA GLN A 74 -34.13 13.70 -2.98
C GLN A 74 -35.52 13.88 -3.63
N PRO A 75 -36.05 15.12 -3.71
CA PRO A 75 -37.25 15.42 -4.50
C PRO A 75 -36.96 15.21 -5.99
N HIS A 76 -37.80 14.42 -6.65
CA HIS A 76 -37.75 14.26 -8.11
C HIS A 76 -38.38 15.49 -8.78
N ASP A 77 -37.56 16.42 -9.25
CA ASP A 77 -37.99 17.42 -10.23
C ASP A 77 -38.07 16.75 -11.61
N GLY A 78 -39.29 16.40 -12.01
CA GLY A 78 -39.57 15.86 -13.34
C GLY A 78 -39.43 16.94 -14.43
N PRO A 79 -38.91 16.60 -15.63
CA PRO A 79 -38.73 17.56 -16.71
C PRO A 79 -40.08 18.02 -17.31
N PRO A 80 -40.16 19.25 -17.88
CA PRO A 80 -41.40 19.85 -18.34
C PRO A 80 -41.92 19.17 -19.61
N LYS A 81 -43.15 18.64 -19.54
CA LYS A 81 -43.90 18.20 -20.73
C LYS A 81 -44.58 19.39 -21.37
N GLY A 82 -44.06 19.85 -22.50
CA GLY A 82 -44.78 20.73 -23.43
C GLY A 82 -45.69 19.94 -24.35
N GLY A 83 -46.82 20.55 -24.74
CA GLY A 83 -47.48 20.27 -26.02
C GLY A 83 -48.90 19.67 -25.99
N THR A 84 -49.89 20.56 -25.82
CA THR A 84 -51.13 20.70 -26.63
C THR A 84 -52.21 19.60 -26.67
N THR A 85 -53.43 20.07 -26.37
CA THR A 85 -54.81 19.54 -26.40
C THR A 85 -55.28 18.78 -27.66
N THR A 86 -56.13 17.75 -27.48
CA THR A 86 -57.51 17.63 -28.07
C THR A 86 -58.23 16.35 -27.55
N SER A 87 -59.53 16.50 -27.26
CA SER A 87 -60.51 15.56 -26.65
C SER A 87 -60.94 14.35 -27.51
N ALA A 88 -61.34 13.23 -26.88
CA ALA A 88 -62.68 12.59 -27.00
C ALA A 88 -62.78 11.14 -26.42
N VAL A 89 -63.71 10.98 -25.46
CA VAL A 89 -64.69 9.89 -25.16
C VAL A 89 -64.34 8.37 -25.22
N ALA A 90 -64.66 7.72 -24.08
CA ALA A 90 -64.73 6.32 -23.59
C ALA A 90 -65.53 5.24 -24.41
N PRO A 91 -65.76 3.96 -23.96
CA PRO A 91 -65.01 3.03 -23.07
C PRO A 91 -64.96 1.51 -23.54
N THR A 92 -64.25 0.69 -22.75
CA THR A 92 -64.43 -0.78 -22.50
C THR A 92 -63.83 -1.82 -23.46
N THR A 93 -62.81 -2.56 -22.98
CA THR A 93 -62.78 -4.04 -22.84
C THR A 93 -61.49 -4.51 -22.14
N LYS A 94 -61.63 -5.24 -21.02
CA LYS A 94 -60.64 -6.21 -20.48
C LYS A 94 -60.81 -7.52 -21.29
N PRO A 95 -59.81 -8.40 -21.49
CA PRO A 95 -59.15 -9.11 -20.38
C PRO A 95 -57.67 -9.56 -20.59
N THR A 96 -57.07 -10.08 -19.50
CA THR A 96 -55.99 -11.08 -19.44
C THR A 96 -54.51 -10.64 -19.51
N THR A 97 -53.91 -10.55 -18.32
CA THR A 97 -52.63 -11.16 -17.86
C THR A 97 -51.58 -11.54 -18.92
N SER A 98 -50.47 -10.79 -18.93
CA SER A 98 -49.09 -11.33 -18.85
C SER A 98 -48.14 -10.18 -18.51
N ALA A 99 -47.42 -10.33 -17.40
CA ALA A 99 -46.47 -9.35 -16.88
C ALA A 99 -45.23 -9.25 -17.80
N PRO A 100 -44.78 -8.05 -18.18
CA PRO A 100 -43.42 -7.85 -18.62
C PRO A 100 -42.53 -7.89 -17.37
N GLY A 101 -41.55 -8.78 -17.35
CA GLY A 101 -40.51 -8.77 -16.34
C GLY A 101 -39.84 -7.41 -16.32
N THR A 102 -39.94 -6.72 -15.19
CA THR A 102 -39.20 -5.50 -14.90
C THR A 102 -37.71 -5.85 -14.85
N THR A 103 -37.03 -5.79 -15.99
CA THR A 103 -35.58 -5.60 -16.00
C THR A 103 -35.36 -4.17 -15.54
N THR A 104 -35.11 -4.01 -14.24
CA THR A 104 -34.51 -2.80 -13.70
C THR A 104 -33.25 -2.52 -14.53
N PRO A 105 -33.14 -1.39 -15.24
CA PRO A 105 -31.85 -1.00 -15.77
C PRO A 105 -30.99 -0.71 -14.55
N THR A 106 -30.02 -1.58 -14.29
CA THR A 106 -28.86 -1.18 -13.51
C THR A 106 -28.25 -0.04 -14.31
N THR A 107 -28.53 1.19 -13.90
CA THR A 107 -27.84 2.38 -14.38
C THR A 107 -26.42 2.29 -13.81
N THR A 108 -25.61 1.39 -14.37
CA THR A 108 -24.17 1.50 -14.33
C THR A 108 -23.87 2.72 -15.17
N THR A 109 -23.79 3.89 -14.51
CA THR A 109 -23.01 5.00 -15.08
C THR A 109 -21.72 4.37 -15.57
N PRO A 110 -21.36 4.48 -16.87
CA PRO A 110 -20.10 3.96 -17.33
C PRO A 110 -19.04 4.63 -16.47
N ALA A 111 -18.38 3.87 -15.59
CA ALA A 111 -17.06 4.26 -15.16
C ALA A 111 -16.32 4.47 -16.47
N GLY A 112 -15.84 5.70 -16.71
CA GLY A 112 -15.09 5.99 -17.92
C GLY A 112 -14.01 4.93 -18.12
N ASP A 113 -13.61 4.71 -19.38
CA ASP A 113 -12.53 3.80 -19.75
C ASP A 113 -11.41 3.80 -18.66
N PRO A 114 -11.02 2.63 -18.10
CA PRO A 114 -10.07 2.55 -17.00
C PRO A 114 -8.78 3.33 -17.25
N GLN A 115 -8.33 3.40 -18.51
CA GLN A 115 -7.15 4.17 -18.88
C GLN A 115 -7.36 5.68 -18.71
N SER A 116 -8.47 6.20 -19.19
CA SER A 116 -8.86 7.60 -19.03
C SER A 116 -9.05 7.97 -17.55
N ARG A 117 -9.60 7.04 -16.74
CA ARG A 117 -9.67 7.19 -15.29
C ARG A 117 -8.29 7.24 -14.65
N LEU A 118 -7.36 6.36 -15.03
CA LEU A 118 -6.01 6.37 -14.48
C LEU A 118 -5.28 7.68 -14.80
N ILE A 119 -5.37 8.16 -16.05
CA ILE A 119 -4.74 9.40 -16.49
C ILE A 119 -5.24 10.62 -15.71
N SER A 120 -6.53 10.66 -15.34
CA SER A 120 -7.09 11.78 -14.56
C SER A 120 -6.68 11.79 -13.09
N LEU A 121 -6.13 10.68 -12.57
CA LEU A 121 -5.66 10.54 -11.20
C LEU A 121 -4.17 10.87 -11.04
N LEU A 122 -3.43 11.02 -12.14
CA LEU A 122 -1.98 11.23 -12.09
C LEU A 122 -1.64 12.57 -11.43
N PRO A 123 -0.55 12.63 -10.64
CA PRO A 123 0.01 13.87 -10.15
C PRO A 123 0.23 14.89 -11.27
N SER A 124 0.04 16.17 -10.97
CA SER A 124 0.37 17.24 -11.92
C SER A 124 1.87 17.27 -12.27
N GLY A 125 2.23 17.99 -13.33
CA GLY A 125 3.64 18.18 -13.71
C GLY A 125 4.16 17.19 -14.75
N TYR A 126 3.32 16.30 -15.28
CA TYR A 126 3.64 15.54 -16.48
C TYR A 126 3.23 16.33 -17.74
N PRO A 127 4.16 16.69 -18.63
CA PRO A 127 3.81 17.26 -19.92
C PRO A 127 2.94 16.31 -20.76
N ALA A 128 2.19 16.88 -21.70
CA ALA A 128 1.38 16.08 -22.62
C ALA A 128 2.25 15.10 -23.42
N GLY A 129 1.84 13.83 -23.44
CA GLY A 129 2.57 12.76 -24.14
C GLY A 129 3.69 12.11 -23.34
N THR A 130 4.06 12.63 -22.17
CA THR A 130 5.11 12.02 -21.32
C THR A 130 4.63 10.75 -20.62
N CYS A 131 3.33 10.64 -20.39
CA CYS A 131 2.67 9.46 -19.83
C CYS A 131 1.97 8.67 -20.94
N THR A 132 2.43 7.45 -21.18
CA THR A 132 1.98 6.59 -22.27
C THR A 132 1.28 5.34 -21.74
N PRO A 133 0.08 5.01 -22.25
CA PRO A 133 -0.58 3.75 -21.91
C PRO A 133 0.32 2.55 -22.16
N THR A 134 0.33 1.62 -21.22
CA THR A 134 1.08 0.37 -21.34
C THR A 134 0.25 -0.81 -20.85
N THR A 135 0.71 -2.02 -21.12
CA THR A 135 0.01 -3.25 -20.72
C THR A 135 0.84 -4.03 -19.72
N PRO A 136 0.20 -4.63 -18.69
CA PRO A 136 0.90 -5.50 -17.76
C PRO A 136 1.53 -6.69 -18.46
N LYS A 137 2.80 -6.95 -18.14
CA LYS A 137 3.49 -8.15 -18.62
C LYS A 137 3.06 -9.34 -17.76
N PRO A 138 2.85 -10.54 -18.36
CA PRO A 138 2.63 -11.74 -17.58
C PRO A 138 3.76 -11.96 -16.57
N GLY A 139 3.39 -12.26 -15.32
CA GLY A 139 4.35 -12.49 -14.23
C GLY A 139 5.04 -11.24 -13.67
N SER A 140 4.63 -10.02 -14.06
CA SER A 140 5.07 -8.80 -13.38
C SER A 140 4.20 -8.49 -12.16
N ILE A 141 4.72 -7.64 -11.25
CA ILE A 141 3.97 -7.08 -10.11
C ILE A 141 2.67 -6.36 -10.54
N TRP A 142 2.62 -5.89 -11.79
CA TRP A 142 1.49 -5.15 -12.37
C TRP A 142 0.43 -6.05 -13.02
N VAL A 143 0.59 -7.38 -13.04
CA VAL A 143 -0.25 -8.32 -13.81
C VAL A 143 -1.75 -8.19 -13.55
N ASN A 144 -2.14 -7.70 -12.37
CA ASN A 144 -3.54 -7.52 -11.98
C ASN A 144 -4.09 -6.10 -12.23
N SER A 145 -3.32 -5.20 -12.85
CA SER A 145 -3.82 -3.86 -13.15
C SER A 145 -4.80 -3.89 -14.33
N VAL A 146 -5.89 -3.13 -14.20
CA VAL A 146 -6.91 -2.96 -15.25
C VAL A 146 -6.58 -1.81 -16.20
N ALA A 147 -5.64 -0.95 -15.80
CA ALA A 147 -5.04 0.10 -16.60
C ALA A 147 -3.64 0.39 -16.08
N MET A 148 -2.74 0.81 -16.96
CA MET A 148 -1.35 1.11 -16.61
C MET A 148 -0.80 2.20 -17.52
N VAL A 149 0.09 3.01 -16.98
CA VAL A 149 0.77 4.08 -17.73
C VAL A 149 2.24 4.14 -17.31
N ASP A 150 3.13 4.28 -18.29
CA ASP A 150 4.55 4.53 -18.10
C ASP A 150 4.80 6.01 -18.43
N CYS A 151 5.28 6.74 -17.43
CA CYS A 151 5.53 8.16 -17.48
C CYS A 151 7.03 8.43 -17.45
N GLY A 152 7.49 9.34 -18.32
CA GLY A 152 8.81 9.95 -18.23
C GLY A 152 8.88 11.08 -17.18
N GLN A 153 9.78 12.04 -17.41
CA GLN A 153 10.09 13.12 -16.48
C GLN A 153 8.87 13.95 -16.05
N ASN A 154 8.70 14.10 -14.75
CA ASN A 154 7.83 15.12 -14.14
C ASN A 154 8.61 16.44 -13.99
N THR A 155 8.00 17.58 -14.36
CA THR A 155 8.66 18.89 -14.38
C THR A 155 8.51 19.68 -13.08
N ASN A 156 7.72 19.19 -12.11
CA ASN A 156 7.69 19.82 -10.79
C ASN A 156 9.02 19.56 -10.06
N GLN A 157 9.41 20.50 -9.19
CA GLN A 157 10.64 20.38 -8.41
C GLN A 157 10.67 19.06 -7.62
N GLY A 158 11.79 18.34 -7.70
CA GLY A 158 11.97 17.04 -7.06
C GLY A 158 11.17 15.89 -7.67
N GLY A 159 10.49 16.14 -8.80
CA GLY A 159 9.68 15.14 -9.47
C GLY A 159 10.49 14.00 -10.06
N PRO A 160 9.85 12.83 -10.24
CA PRO A 160 10.53 11.66 -10.75
C PRO A 160 10.98 11.81 -12.20
N SER A 161 12.06 11.12 -12.54
CA SER A 161 12.53 10.98 -13.92
C SER A 161 11.77 9.90 -14.68
N ARG A 162 11.19 8.94 -13.94
CA ARG A 162 10.27 7.93 -14.45
C ARG A 162 9.23 7.58 -13.41
N ALA A 163 8.02 7.28 -13.85
CA ALA A 163 6.97 6.77 -12.99
C ALA A 163 6.13 5.72 -13.70
N ILE A 164 5.69 4.72 -12.95
CA ILE A 164 4.70 3.75 -13.38
C ILE A 164 3.47 3.93 -12.49
N TYR A 165 2.30 4.03 -13.11
CA TYR A 165 1.03 4.06 -12.39
C TYR A 165 0.14 2.94 -12.88
N GLY A 166 -0.59 2.32 -11.95
CA GLY A 166 -1.52 1.24 -12.23
C GLY A 166 -2.85 1.45 -11.51
N LEU A 167 -3.94 1.13 -12.21
CA LEU A 167 -5.28 1.08 -11.63
C LEU A 167 -5.67 -0.38 -11.39
N PHE A 168 -6.30 -0.67 -10.26
CA PHE A 168 -6.68 -2.04 -9.89
C PHE A 168 -8.19 -2.18 -9.77
N ALA A 169 -8.67 -3.42 -9.96
CA ALA A 169 -10.10 -3.71 -9.93
C ALA A 169 -10.72 -3.60 -8.53
N ASN A 170 -9.94 -3.86 -7.49
CA ASN A 170 -10.39 -3.88 -6.10
C ASN A 170 -9.22 -3.73 -5.11
N PRO A 171 -9.50 -3.48 -3.82
CA PRO A 171 -8.47 -3.27 -2.80
C PRO A 171 -7.54 -4.47 -2.63
N ASP A 172 -8.03 -5.71 -2.72
CA ASP A 172 -7.18 -6.91 -2.54
C ASP A 172 -6.08 -6.98 -3.61
N LYS A 173 -6.42 -6.62 -4.86
CA LYS A 173 -5.45 -6.57 -5.96
C LYS A 173 -4.47 -5.42 -5.85
N LEU A 174 -4.92 -4.26 -5.36
CA LEU A 174 -4.04 -3.13 -5.06
C LEU A 174 -3.05 -3.50 -3.95
N LYS A 175 -3.55 -4.04 -2.83
CA LYS A 175 -2.71 -4.47 -1.72
C LYS A 175 -1.68 -5.51 -2.16
N GLN A 176 -2.11 -6.52 -2.91
CA GLN A 176 -1.19 -7.53 -3.44
C GLN A 176 -0.08 -6.88 -4.27
N ALA A 177 -0.43 -5.98 -5.20
CA ALA A 177 0.56 -5.32 -6.04
C ALA A 177 1.52 -4.43 -5.24
N PHE A 178 1.02 -3.70 -4.23
CA PHE A 178 1.87 -2.92 -3.34
C PHE A 178 2.86 -3.80 -2.58
N ASP A 179 2.38 -4.89 -1.96
CA ASP A 179 3.23 -5.82 -1.21
C ASP A 179 4.29 -6.49 -2.12
N ASP A 180 3.90 -6.87 -3.34
CA ASP A 180 4.80 -7.46 -4.34
C ASP A 180 5.86 -6.46 -4.85
N ASP A 181 5.49 -5.17 -4.99
CA ASP A 181 6.38 -4.11 -5.45
C ASP A 181 7.46 -3.79 -4.41
N ILE A 182 7.04 -3.54 -3.15
CA ILE A 182 7.98 -3.22 -2.07
C ILE A 182 8.91 -4.38 -1.72
N ALA A 183 8.52 -5.63 -2.02
CA ALA A 183 9.39 -6.80 -1.85
C ALA A 183 10.57 -6.83 -2.84
N ALA A 184 10.50 -6.05 -3.92
CA ALA A 184 11.57 -5.89 -4.91
C ALA A 184 12.50 -4.69 -4.64
N VAL A 185 12.26 -3.94 -3.56
CA VAL A 185 12.94 -2.69 -3.22
C VAL A 185 13.80 -2.85 -1.97
N ASP A 186 14.97 -2.22 -1.97
CA ASP A 186 15.77 -2.06 -0.76
C ASP A 186 15.14 -0.96 0.10
N LEU A 187 14.27 -1.36 1.03
CA LEU A 187 13.49 -0.44 1.87
C LEU A 187 14.38 0.38 2.80
N MET A 188 14.01 1.66 2.94
CA MET A 188 14.65 2.63 3.81
C MET A 188 13.59 3.44 4.55
N ASN A 189 14.00 4.26 5.51
CA ASN A 189 13.06 5.18 6.14
C ASN A 189 12.60 6.24 5.13
N CYS A 190 11.30 6.54 5.11
CA CYS A 190 10.78 7.69 4.40
C CYS A 190 11.26 8.99 5.09
N PRO A 191 11.83 9.95 4.32
CA PRO A 191 12.31 11.22 4.85
C PRO A 191 11.22 11.98 5.63
N GLY A 192 11.43 12.18 6.94
CA GLY A 192 10.51 12.93 7.80
C GLY A 192 9.36 12.12 8.41
N GLU A 193 9.11 10.88 7.96
CA GLU A 193 7.99 10.05 8.43
C GLU A 193 8.45 8.91 9.36
N GLY A 194 9.40 8.08 8.93
CA GLY A 194 9.84 6.92 9.70
C GLY A 194 10.12 5.67 8.84
N PRO A 195 10.05 4.46 9.44
CA PRO A 195 10.28 3.20 8.74
C PRO A 195 9.26 2.94 7.61
N SER A 196 9.70 2.32 6.51
CA SER A 196 8.81 1.85 5.43
C SER A 196 8.44 0.37 5.58
N PRO A 197 7.25 -0.06 5.10
CA PRO A 197 6.13 0.78 4.66
C PRO A 197 5.37 1.39 5.85
N ASP A 198 4.64 2.48 5.61
CA ASP A 198 3.74 3.09 6.59
C ASP A 198 2.43 3.58 5.94
N GLY A 199 1.41 3.85 6.75
CA GLY A 199 0.18 4.48 6.30
C GLY A 199 0.38 5.97 6.05
N TRP A 200 -0.31 6.52 5.05
CA TRP A 200 -0.35 7.96 4.80
C TRP A 200 -1.79 8.49 4.77
N HIS A 201 -1.94 9.79 4.99
CA HIS A 201 -3.23 10.47 5.01
C HIS A 201 -3.15 11.85 4.32
N TYR A 202 -4.28 12.37 3.86
CA TYR A 202 -4.35 13.76 3.42
C TYR A 202 -4.33 14.71 4.63
N ASN A 203 -3.71 15.88 4.48
CA ASN A 203 -3.65 16.91 5.54
C ASN A 203 -5.03 17.35 6.05
N GLN A 204 -6.05 17.30 5.20
CA GLN A 204 -7.43 17.66 5.56
C GLN A 204 -8.15 16.58 6.37
N THR A 205 -7.65 15.34 6.35
CA THR A 205 -8.26 14.18 7.00
C THR A 205 -7.17 13.31 7.65
N PRO A 206 -6.45 13.82 8.66
CA PRO A 206 -5.30 13.12 9.25
C PRO A 206 -5.67 11.81 9.94
N GLU A 207 -6.91 11.70 10.43
CA GLU A 207 -7.42 10.48 11.09
C GLU A 207 -7.83 9.37 10.11
N VAL A 208 -7.78 9.65 8.79
CA VAL A 208 -8.22 8.71 7.76
C VAL A 208 -7.02 8.32 6.89
N THR A 209 -6.54 7.10 7.09
CA THR A 209 -5.53 6.50 6.21
C THR A 209 -6.05 6.43 4.79
N ALA A 210 -5.37 7.11 3.88
CA ALA A 210 -5.69 7.16 2.46
C ALA A 210 -5.00 6.04 1.65
N GLY A 211 -3.88 5.52 2.16
CA GLY A 211 -3.21 4.34 1.63
C GLY A 211 -1.88 4.07 2.32
N MET A 212 -0.99 3.37 1.62
CA MET A 212 0.33 2.98 2.11
C MET A 212 1.43 3.66 1.29
N ILE A 213 2.56 3.94 1.91
CA ILE A 213 3.77 4.45 1.26
C ILE A 213 4.98 3.62 1.68
N ALA A 214 5.93 3.46 0.77
CA ALA A 214 7.25 2.91 1.02
C ALA A 214 8.31 3.72 0.28
N CYS A 215 9.45 3.92 0.95
CA CYS A 215 10.63 4.59 0.42
C CYS A 215 11.80 3.62 0.39
N GLY A 216 12.67 3.76 -0.61
CA GLY A 216 13.85 2.93 -0.71
C GLY A 216 14.65 3.19 -1.97
N THR A 217 15.36 2.16 -2.41
CA THR A 217 16.05 2.16 -3.69
C THR A 217 15.70 0.94 -4.52
N TYR A 218 15.42 1.14 -5.80
CA TYR A 218 15.27 0.06 -6.78
C TYR A 218 16.45 0.11 -7.74
N LYS A 219 17.25 -0.98 -7.79
CA LYS A 219 18.47 -1.05 -8.62
C LYS A 219 19.40 0.15 -8.43
N ASN A 220 19.59 0.58 -7.18
CA ASN A 220 20.41 1.74 -6.78
C ASN A 220 19.86 3.12 -7.21
N HIS A 221 18.61 3.21 -7.64
CA HIS A 221 17.93 4.48 -7.91
C HIS A 221 16.92 4.79 -6.79
N PRO A 222 16.84 6.03 -6.28
CA PRO A 222 15.80 6.45 -5.36
C PRO A 222 14.40 6.07 -5.86
N ASN A 223 13.60 5.50 -4.98
CA ASN A 223 12.28 4.98 -5.32
C ASN A 223 11.28 5.26 -4.19
N VAL A 224 10.09 5.71 -4.59
CA VAL A 224 8.94 5.88 -3.70
C VAL A 224 7.75 5.16 -4.31
N ILE A 225 7.13 4.28 -3.54
CA ILE A 225 5.95 3.53 -3.94
C ILE A 225 4.81 3.94 -3.02
N TRP A 226 3.64 4.26 -3.56
CA TRP A 226 2.46 4.48 -2.72
C TRP A 226 1.17 3.97 -3.36
N SER A 227 0.29 3.44 -2.51
CA SER A 227 -1.08 3.10 -2.85
C SER A 227 -2.03 4.24 -2.49
N ASN A 228 -3.14 4.33 -3.21
CA ASN A 228 -4.28 5.15 -2.85
C ASN A 228 -5.54 4.29 -2.90
N GLU A 229 -6.05 3.92 -1.73
CA GLU A 229 -7.07 2.87 -1.59
C GLU A 229 -8.42 3.32 -2.15
N ALA A 230 -8.81 4.57 -1.90
CA ALA A 230 -10.04 5.13 -2.45
C ALA A 230 -10.00 5.24 -3.99
N LYS A 231 -8.82 5.48 -4.55
CA LYS A 231 -8.62 5.57 -6.01
C LYS A 231 -8.34 4.21 -6.66
N LEU A 232 -8.02 3.17 -5.89
CA LEU A 232 -7.53 1.88 -6.39
C LEU A 232 -6.28 2.04 -7.27
N MET A 233 -5.38 2.95 -6.89
CA MET A 233 -4.20 3.31 -7.67
C MET A 233 -2.92 2.92 -6.93
N LEU A 234 -1.96 2.33 -7.65
CA LEU A 234 -0.58 2.16 -7.20
C LEU A 234 0.31 3.08 -8.04
N SER A 235 1.29 3.68 -7.41
CA SER A 235 2.32 4.50 -8.03
C SER A 235 3.69 3.98 -7.63
N ASP A 236 4.60 3.92 -8.60
CA ASP A 236 5.98 3.50 -8.44
C ASP A 236 6.86 4.51 -9.18
N ILE A 237 7.55 5.38 -8.43
CA ILE A 237 8.30 6.51 -8.99
C ILE A 237 9.79 6.38 -8.75
N PHE A 238 10.59 6.80 -9.72
CA PHE A 238 12.03 6.68 -9.71
C PHE A 238 12.71 8.04 -9.88
N GLY A 239 13.78 8.24 -9.13
CA GLY A 239 14.58 9.44 -9.14
C GLY A 239 15.90 9.22 -9.87
N ASP A 240 16.20 10.11 -10.81
CA ASP A 240 17.53 10.30 -11.40
C ASP A 240 17.53 11.62 -12.17
N PRO A 241 18.10 12.73 -11.66
CA PRO A 241 18.98 12.84 -10.50
C PRO A 241 18.27 13.10 -9.16
N ALA A 242 16.93 13.12 -9.13
CA ALA A 242 16.16 13.40 -7.91
C ALA A 242 16.52 12.39 -6.79
N THR A 243 16.79 12.92 -5.59
CA THR A 243 17.10 12.10 -4.41
C THR A 243 15.84 11.49 -3.81
N LEU A 244 15.99 10.57 -2.85
CA LEU A 244 14.84 10.02 -2.12
C LEU A 244 14.07 11.10 -1.36
N GLU A 245 14.78 12.09 -0.81
CA GLU A 245 14.18 13.25 -0.15
C GLU A 245 13.41 14.13 -1.14
N ASP A 246 13.97 14.37 -2.33
CA ASP A 246 13.28 15.12 -3.38
C ASP A 246 11.97 14.42 -3.80
N LEU A 247 12.02 13.11 -4.05
CA LEU A 247 10.85 12.32 -4.44
C LEU A 247 9.78 12.31 -3.35
N HIS A 248 10.18 12.12 -2.09
CA HIS A 248 9.25 12.11 -0.97
C HIS A 248 8.58 13.47 -0.78
N ASN A 249 9.34 14.57 -0.85
CA ASN A 249 8.81 15.92 -0.78
C ASN A 249 7.89 16.25 -1.97
N TRP A 250 8.22 15.76 -3.16
CA TRP A 250 7.35 15.88 -4.33
C TRP A 250 6.05 15.10 -4.14
N TRP A 251 6.12 13.85 -3.67
CA TRP A 251 4.96 13.01 -3.39
C TRP A 251 4.04 13.68 -2.35
N ALA A 252 4.59 14.15 -1.24
CA ALA A 252 3.82 14.80 -0.18
C ALA A 252 3.03 16.03 -0.67
N LYS A 253 3.47 16.65 -1.77
CA LYS A 253 2.84 17.84 -2.37
C LYS A 253 1.87 17.53 -3.51
N TYR A 254 2.12 16.47 -4.29
CA TYR A 254 1.42 16.22 -5.56
C TYR A 254 0.75 14.83 -5.67
N GLY A 255 1.03 13.92 -4.73
CA GLY A 255 0.62 12.51 -4.72
C GLY A 255 -0.80 12.19 -4.29
#